data_AF-A0A2P4PUU4-F1
#
_entry.id   AF-A0A2P4PUU4-F1
#
_cell.length_a   1.000
_cell.length_b   1.000
_cell.length_c   1.000
_cell.angle_alpha   90.00
_cell.angle_beta   90.00
_cell.angle_gamma   90.00
#
_symmetry.space_group_name_H-M   'P 1'
#
loop_
_entity.id
_entity.type
_entity.pdbx_description
1 polymer ?
#
loop_
_entity_poly.entity_id
_entity_poly.type
_entity_poly.pdbx_seq_one_letter_code
_entity_poly.pdbx_strand_id
1 'polypeptide(L)'
;FYSFIFHYHHIFLLILLLILLLPHNNNTIVRNNKVQKLIEELNSEREITEDYLSMSESGNKLSLRQLYVRIQVYKGKVREDYYDIGEEFKERLKEGLRKYPRRSYKVEKDVREKLYDEMLGHKRKGKERDNVKESTRNAVKIYELFGEIGKDKMMKTIWNCRTIERCNKQDMIEVVKYFKDLNNKEQGC
;
A
#
# COMPACT_ATOMS: atom_id res chain seq x y z
N PHE A 1 -27.95 -54.62 -0.25
CA PHE A 1 -26.60 -54.07 0.00
C PHE A 1 -26.17 -53.01 -1.02
N TYR A 2 -26.28 -53.25 -2.35
CA TYR A 2 -25.89 -52.27 -3.38
C TYR A 2 -26.71 -50.97 -3.42
N SER A 3 -27.98 -50.99 -3.03
CA SER A 3 -28.85 -49.79 -3.07
C SER A 3 -28.56 -48.78 -1.95
N PHE A 4 -28.01 -49.24 -0.82
CA PHE A 4 -27.67 -48.37 0.32
C PHE A 4 -26.40 -47.54 0.05
N ILE A 5 -25.40 -48.14 -0.60
CA ILE A 5 -24.11 -47.49 -0.88
C ILE A 5 -24.28 -46.33 -1.88
N PHE A 6 -25.15 -46.48 -2.88
CA PHE A 6 -25.41 -45.46 -3.89
C PHE A 6 -26.10 -44.21 -3.31
N HIS A 7 -26.99 -44.41 -2.34
CA HIS A 7 -27.70 -43.30 -1.69
C HIS A 7 -26.78 -42.46 -0.82
N TYR A 8 -25.87 -43.08 -0.06
CA TYR A 8 -24.87 -42.37 0.72
C TYR A 8 -23.87 -41.61 -0.15
N HIS A 9 -23.49 -42.17 -1.31
CA HIS A 9 -22.56 -41.49 -2.22
C HIS A 9 -23.19 -40.24 -2.85
N HIS A 10 -24.47 -40.29 -3.21
CA HIS A 10 -25.20 -39.13 -3.72
C HIS A 10 -25.43 -38.06 -2.66
N ILE A 11 -25.78 -38.46 -1.43
CA ILE A 11 -25.95 -37.54 -0.31
C ILE A 11 -24.61 -36.89 0.04
N PHE A 12 -23.51 -37.64 0.03
CA PHE A 12 -22.18 -37.11 0.29
C PHE A 12 -21.73 -36.12 -0.80
N LEU A 13 -21.99 -36.42 -2.08
CA LEU A 13 -21.73 -35.49 -3.17
C LEU A 13 -22.57 -34.22 -3.06
N LEU A 14 -23.85 -34.33 -2.69
CA LEU A 14 -24.74 -33.19 -2.47
C LEU A 14 -24.27 -32.31 -1.32
N ILE A 15 -23.82 -32.91 -0.21
CA ILE A 15 -23.24 -32.19 0.94
C ILE A 15 -21.92 -31.52 0.55
N LEU A 16 -21.06 -32.20 -0.21
CA LEU A 16 -19.79 -31.64 -0.69
C LEU A 16 -20.02 -30.48 -1.69
N LEU A 17 -21.03 -30.60 -2.56
CA LEU A 17 -21.45 -29.54 -3.48
C LEU A 17 -22.04 -28.35 -2.71
N LEU A 18 -22.82 -28.61 -1.65
CA LEU A 18 -23.36 -27.59 -0.75
C LEU A 18 -22.25 -26.88 0.03
N ILE A 19 -21.20 -27.58 0.46
CA ILE A 19 -20.03 -26.98 1.12
C ILE A 19 -19.21 -26.13 0.14
N LEU A 20 -19.09 -26.56 -1.12
CA LEU A 20 -18.42 -25.79 -2.18
C LEU A 20 -19.25 -24.61 -2.71
N LEU A 21 -20.58 -24.67 -2.59
CA LEU A 21 -21.52 -23.60 -2.98
C LEU A 21 -21.90 -22.67 -1.82
N LEU A 22 -21.50 -22.98 -0.58
CA LEU A 22 -21.60 -22.02 0.50
C LEU A 22 -20.62 -20.87 0.17
N PRO A 23 -21.12 -19.64 -0.07
CA PRO A 23 -20.23 -18.51 -0.13
C PRO A 23 -19.54 -18.47 1.23
N HIS A 24 -18.22 -18.54 1.25
CA HIS A 24 -17.43 -18.40 2.48
C HIS A 24 -17.64 -16.98 2.98
N ASN A 25 -18.72 -16.78 3.72
CA ASN A 25 -19.29 -15.49 4.03
C ASN A 25 -18.56 -14.94 5.25
N ASN A 26 -17.29 -14.59 5.07
CA ASN A 26 -16.57 -13.67 5.94
C ASN A 26 -16.64 -12.27 5.33
N ASN A 27 -17.85 -11.82 5.02
CA ASN A 27 -18.10 -10.42 4.73
C ASN A 27 -17.97 -9.63 6.05
N THR A 28 -16.75 -9.25 6.41
CA THR A 28 -16.57 -7.89 6.93
C THR A 28 -17.19 -6.98 5.88
N ILE A 29 -18.43 -6.54 6.11
CA ILE A 29 -19.17 -5.69 5.18
C ILE A 29 -18.42 -4.35 5.13
N VAL A 30 -17.47 -4.24 4.23
CA VAL A 30 -16.81 -3.00 3.89
C VAL A 30 -17.84 -2.18 3.11
N ARG A 31 -18.59 -1.33 3.82
CA ARG A 31 -19.65 -0.48 3.23
C ARG A 31 -19.11 0.59 2.27
N ASN A 32 -17.80 0.76 2.20
CA ASN A 32 -17.15 1.82 1.44
C ASN A 32 -16.54 1.29 0.15
N ASN A 33 -17.12 1.68 -1.00
CA ASN A 33 -16.67 1.29 -2.33
C ASN A 33 -15.17 1.55 -2.58
N LYS A 34 -14.58 2.58 -1.95
CA LYS A 34 -13.13 2.86 -2.07
C LYS A 34 -12.28 1.83 -1.35
N VAL A 35 -12.68 1.49 -0.12
CA VAL A 35 -11.99 0.51 0.73
C VAL A 35 -12.11 -0.87 0.10
N GLN A 36 -13.31 -1.25 -0.36
CA GLN A 36 -13.53 -2.52 -1.05
C GLN A 36 -12.65 -2.64 -2.29
N LYS A 37 -12.65 -1.60 -3.14
CA LYS A 37 -11.81 -1.58 -4.34
C LYS A 37 -10.32 -1.74 -4.01
N LEU A 38 -9.84 -1.04 -2.97
CA LEU A 38 -8.44 -1.16 -2.57
C LEU A 38 -8.12 -2.56 -2.03
N ILE A 39 -9.03 -3.18 -1.28
CA ILE A 39 -8.88 -4.57 -0.81
C ILE A 39 -8.83 -5.54 -1.99
N GLU A 40 -9.70 -5.37 -2.99
CA GLU A 40 -9.71 -6.19 -4.21
C GLU A 40 -8.38 -6.07 -4.97
N GLU A 41 -7.90 -4.85 -5.19
CA GLU A 41 -6.58 -4.60 -5.80
C GLU A 41 -5.45 -5.30 -5.01
N LEU A 42 -5.46 -5.17 -3.68
CA LEU A 42 -4.44 -5.74 -2.80
C LEU A 42 -4.56 -7.25 -2.58
N ASN A 43 -5.64 -7.88 -3.03
CA ASN A 43 -5.80 -9.34 -3.08
C ASN A 43 -5.53 -9.90 -4.47
N SER A 44 -5.42 -9.05 -5.49
CA SER A 44 -5.06 -9.47 -6.85
C SER A 44 -3.54 -9.61 -6.94
N GLU A 45 -3.08 -10.86 -6.92
CA GLU A 45 -1.68 -11.17 -7.18
C GLU A 45 -1.30 -10.78 -8.61
N ARG A 46 -0.07 -10.29 -8.75
CA ARG A 46 0.54 -9.96 -10.03
C ARG A 46 1.31 -11.17 -10.53
N GLU A 47 1.17 -11.48 -11.81
CA GLU A 47 2.12 -12.37 -12.50
C GLU A 47 3.50 -11.69 -12.50
N ILE A 48 4.42 -12.20 -11.67
CA ILE A 48 5.76 -11.64 -11.50
C ILE A 48 6.59 -12.02 -12.73
N THR A 49 6.81 -11.08 -13.63
CA THR A 49 7.80 -11.24 -14.71
C THR A 49 9.21 -10.91 -14.20
N GLU A 50 10.22 -11.68 -14.63
CA GLU A 50 11.63 -11.58 -14.20
C GLU A 50 12.21 -10.16 -14.25
N ASP A 51 11.72 -9.31 -15.15
CA ASP A 51 12.15 -7.92 -15.31
C ASP A 51 12.03 -7.06 -14.03
N TYR A 52 11.09 -7.35 -13.12
CA TYR A 52 10.91 -6.56 -11.89
C TYR A 52 11.94 -6.88 -10.79
N LEU A 53 12.57 -8.07 -10.83
CA LEU A 53 13.57 -8.47 -9.83
C LEU A 53 14.90 -7.70 -10.02
N SER A 54 15.18 -7.26 -11.25
CA SER A 54 16.45 -6.63 -11.64
C SER A 54 16.63 -5.16 -11.22
N MET A 55 15.56 -4.46 -10.80
CA MET A 55 15.66 -3.05 -10.38
C MET A 55 16.15 -2.85 -8.94
N SER A 56 16.35 -3.93 -8.19
CA SER A 56 16.73 -3.90 -6.76
C SER A 56 18.24 -3.91 -6.48
N GLU A 57 19.09 -4.07 -7.51
CA GLU A 57 20.54 -4.31 -7.34
C GLU A 57 21.44 -3.08 -7.60
N SER A 58 21.00 -1.86 -7.29
CA SER A 58 21.94 -0.73 -7.18
C SER A 58 22.11 -0.35 -5.70
N GLY A 59 23.24 -0.74 -5.10
CA GLY A 59 23.53 -0.58 -3.66
C GLY A 59 23.60 0.86 -3.12
N ASN A 60 23.21 1.87 -3.89
CA ASN A 60 23.14 3.26 -3.44
C ASN A 60 21.68 3.73 -3.34
N LYS A 61 21.22 3.99 -2.11
CA LYS A 61 19.90 4.59 -1.84
C LYS A 61 19.81 5.94 -2.58
N LEU A 62 18.79 6.09 -3.43
CA LEU A 62 18.54 7.35 -4.14
C LEU A 62 18.09 8.44 -3.17
N SER A 63 18.56 9.68 -3.37
CA SER A 63 18.05 10.83 -2.62
C SER A 63 16.58 11.14 -2.95
N LEU A 64 15.89 11.85 -2.05
CA LEU A 64 14.50 12.32 -2.26
C LEU A 64 14.31 13.02 -3.61
N ARG A 65 15.29 13.84 -4.01
CA ARG A 65 15.24 14.54 -5.30
C ARG A 65 15.37 13.57 -6.48
N GLN A 66 16.28 12.60 -6.41
CA GLN A 66 16.45 11.60 -7.47
C GLN A 66 15.19 10.73 -7.61
N LEU A 67 14.62 10.28 -6.49
CA LEU A 67 13.36 9.53 -6.49
C LEU A 67 12.20 10.35 -7.07
N TYR A 68 12.06 11.62 -6.67
CA TYR A 68 11.01 12.48 -7.22
C TYR A 68 11.15 12.67 -8.72
N VAL A 69 12.37 12.96 -9.21
CA VAL A 69 12.64 13.07 -10.65
C VAL A 69 12.30 11.77 -11.37
N ARG A 70 12.65 10.61 -10.79
CA ARG A 70 12.34 9.29 -11.35
C ARG A 70 10.83 9.08 -11.50
N ILE A 71 10.03 9.38 -10.48
CA ILE A 71 8.56 9.34 -10.58
C ILE A 71 8.04 10.22 -11.71
N GLN A 72 8.58 11.43 -11.88
CA GLN A 72 8.15 12.32 -12.97
C GLN A 72 8.49 11.75 -14.36
N VAL A 73 9.71 11.24 -14.54
CA VAL A 73 10.19 10.65 -15.81
C VAL A 73 9.38 9.42 -16.17
N TYR A 74 9.18 8.51 -15.21
CA TYR A 74 8.44 7.26 -15.42
C TYR A 74 6.93 7.41 -15.22
N LYS A 75 6.43 8.65 -15.05
CA LYS A 75 5.00 8.94 -14.84
C LYS A 75 4.37 8.10 -13.72
N GLY A 76 5.11 7.83 -12.65
CA GLY A 76 4.67 7.03 -11.51
C GLY A 76 4.45 5.55 -11.81
N LYS A 77 5.06 4.99 -12.87
CA LYS A 77 4.96 3.56 -13.20
C LYS A 77 5.79 2.67 -12.26
N VAL A 78 6.83 3.22 -11.65
CA VAL A 78 7.68 2.50 -10.68
C VAL A 78 7.03 2.66 -9.32
N ARG A 79 6.46 1.59 -8.79
CA ARG A 79 5.64 1.63 -7.57
C ARG A 79 6.49 1.73 -6.31
N GLU A 80 7.65 1.08 -6.37
CA GLU A 80 8.69 1.08 -5.35
C GLU A 80 9.15 2.51 -5.03
N ASP A 81 9.21 3.39 -6.04
CA ASP A 81 9.59 4.79 -5.84
C ASP A 81 8.66 5.52 -4.87
N TYR A 82 7.36 5.22 -4.89
CA TYR A 82 6.43 5.85 -3.93
C TYR A 82 6.70 5.38 -2.51
N TYR A 83 7.03 4.10 -2.33
CA TYR A 83 7.40 3.57 -1.01
C TYR A 83 8.69 4.19 -0.52
N ASP A 84 9.72 4.22 -1.36
CA ASP A 84 11.06 4.73 -1.02
C ASP A 84 11.02 6.24 -0.74
N ILE A 85 10.23 7.03 -1.48
CA ILE A 85 10.00 8.45 -1.16
C ILE A 85 9.32 8.59 0.20
N GLY A 86 8.28 7.79 0.48
CA GLY A 86 7.56 7.86 1.73
C GLY A 86 8.43 7.52 2.93
N GLU A 87 9.26 6.48 2.80
CA GLU A 87 10.24 6.07 3.80
C GLU A 87 11.27 7.17 4.06
N GLU A 88 12.01 7.57 3.03
CA GLU A 88 13.08 8.56 3.13
C GLU A 88 12.55 9.90 3.65
N PHE A 89 11.35 10.32 3.21
CA PHE A 89 10.75 11.56 3.70
C PHE A 89 10.44 11.50 5.19
N LYS A 90 9.89 10.37 5.69
CA LYS A 90 9.60 10.20 7.12
C LYS A 90 10.85 10.10 7.96
N GLU A 91 11.88 9.39 7.50
CA GLU A 91 13.16 9.29 8.18
C GLU A 91 13.80 10.67 8.33
N ARG A 92 13.89 11.44 7.24
CA ARG A 92 14.48 12.78 7.26
C ARG A 92 13.64 13.81 7.99
N LEU A 93 12.31 13.69 7.96
CA LEU A 93 11.43 14.50 8.81
C LEU A 93 11.71 14.20 10.30
N LYS A 94 11.81 12.93 10.69
CA LYS A 94 12.13 12.51 12.06
C LYS A 94 13.51 13.03 12.49
N GLU A 95 14.52 12.91 11.63
CA GLU A 95 15.86 13.44 11.88
C GLU A 95 15.87 14.96 12.01
N GLY A 96 15.23 15.67 11.08
CA GLY A 96 15.10 17.12 11.12
C GLY A 96 14.40 17.63 12.37
N LEU A 97 13.53 16.81 12.97
CA LEU A 97 12.83 17.09 14.22
C LEU A 97 13.61 16.72 15.49
N ARG A 98 14.66 15.87 15.42
CA ARG A 98 15.44 15.43 16.59
C ARG A 98 16.07 16.59 17.36
N LYS A 99 16.50 17.64 16.65
CA LYS A 99 17.14 18.82 17.24
C LYS A 99 16.19 19.74 18.00
N TYR A 100 14.88 19.48 17.97
CA TYR A 100 13.88 20.30 18.63
C TYR A 100 13.34 19.58 19.88
N PRO A 101 13.62 20.09 21.09
CA PRO A 101 13.17 19.45 22.33
C PRO A 101 11.63 19.47 22.48
N ARG A 102 10.96 20.45 21.87
CA ARG A 102 9.50 20.51 21.75
C ARG A 102 9.10 20.60 20.28
N ARG A 103 8.29 19.63 19.84
CA ARG A 103 7.74 19.59 18.48
C ARG A 103 6.49 20.45 18.42
N SER A 104 6.61 21.65 17.88
CA SER A 104 5.45 22.47 17.55
C SER A 104 5.02 22.23 16.10
N TYR A 105 3.74 22.46 15.82
CA TYR A 105 3.21 22.40 14.46
C TYR A 105 4.01 23.27 13.48
N LYS A 106 4.42 24.47 13.93
CA LYS A 106 5.23 25.39 13.12
C LYS A 106 6.58 24.78 12.76
N VAL A 107 7.28 24.20 13.74
CA VAL A 107 8.58 23.54 13.51
C VAL A 107 8.44 22.38 12.53
N GLU A 108 7.42 21.54 12.70
CA GLU A 108 7.18 20.43 11.77
C GLU A 108 6.89 20.91 10.35
N LYS A 109 6.05 21.94 10.22
CA LYS A 109 5.79 22.59 8.93
C LYS A 109 7.09 23.09 8.30
N ASP A 110 7.94 23.79 9.04
CA ASP A 110 9.19 24.34 8.52
C ASP A 110 10.16 23.23 8.06
N VAL A 111 10.24 22.11 8.78
CA VAL A 111 11.07 20.95 8.37
C VAL A 111 10.50 20.31 7.10
N ARG A 112 9.18 20.11 7.00
CA ARG A 112 8.54 19.58 5.78
C ARG A 112 8.79 20.49 4.57
N GLU A 113 8.65 21.80 4.74
CA GLU A 113 8.87 22.76 3.64
C GLU A 113 10.32 22.70 3.12
N LYS A 114 11.31 22.51 3.99
CA LYS A 114 12.72 22.32 3.57
C LYS A 114 12.90 21.06 2.72
N LEU A 115 12.24 19.96 3.07
CA LEU A 115 12.30 18.72 2.30
C LEU A 115 11.62 18.88 0.93
N TYR A 116 10.48 19.59 0.86
CA TYR A 116 9.85 19.92 -0.42
C TYR A 116 10.76 20.79 -1.30
N ASP A 117 11.41 21.79 -0.72
CA ASP A 117 12.30 22.68 -1.45
C ASP A 117 13.54 21.93 -1.99
N GLU A 118 14.03 20.91 -1.28
CA GLU A 118 15.08 20.01 -1.77
C GLU A 118 14.64 19.21 -2.99
N MET A 119 13.45 18.58 -2.94
CA MET A 119 12.90 17.81 -4.05
C MET A 119 12.69 18.67 -5.31
N LEU A 120 12.33 19.95 -5.12
CA LEU A 120 12.18 20.93 -6.20
C LEU A 120 13.52 21.38 -6.81
N GLY A 121 14.59 21.42 -6.01
CA GLY A 121 15.88 21.99 -6.41
C GLY A 121 15.77 23.47 -6.80
N HIS A 122 16.11 23.80 -8.05
CA HIS A 122 16.08 25.18 -8.55
C HIS A 122 14.67 25.66 -8.97
N LYS A 123 13.69 24.76 -9.12
CA LYS A 123 12.32 25.09 -9.56
C LYS A 123 11.46 25.49 -8.36
N ARG A 124 11.55 26.74 -7.89
CA ARG A 124 11.09 27.10 -6.53
C ARG A 124 9.64 27.57 -6.38
N LYS A 125 8.82 27.74 -7.43
CA LYS A 125 7.52 28.41 -7.29
C LYS A 125 6.44 27.87 -8.23
N GLY A 126 5.19 27.97 -7.79
CA GLY A 126 4.01 27.65 -8.59
C GLY A 126 3.58 26.19 -8.53
N LYS A 127 3.01 25.70 -9.64
CA LYS A 127 2.35 24.40 -9.77
C LYS A 127 3.26 23.22 -9.43
N GLU A 128 4.55 23.32 -9.71
CA GLU A 128 5.53 22.28 -9.39
C GLU A 128 5.63 22.01 -7.89
N ARG A 129 5.50 23.06 -7.07
CA ARG A 129 5.55 22.94 -5.61
C ARG A 129 4.33 22.23 -5.06
N ASP A 130 3.15 22.53 -5.61
CA ASP A 130 1.92 21.85 -5.24
C ASP A 130 1.98 20.37 -5.64
N ASN A 131 2.52 20.07 -6.84
CA ASN A 131 2.76 18.69 -7.28
C ASN A 131 3.71 17.94 -6.33
N VAL A 132 4.83 18.55 -5.91
CA VAL A 132 5.75 17.92 -4.92
C VAL A 132 5.01 17.61 -3.63
N LYS A 133 4.24 18.57 -3.09
CA LYS A 133 3.50 18.37 -1.85
C LYS A 133 2.47 17.25 -1.97
N GLU A 134 1.76 17.20 -3.09
CA GLU A 134 0.77 16.15 -3.37
C GLU A 134 1.43 14.78 -3.54
N SER A 135 2.42 14.65 -4.43
CA SER A 135 3.14 13.39 -4.65
C SER A 135 3.78 12.86 -3.36
N THR A 136 4.35 13.75 -2.53
CA THR A 136 4.96 13.34 -1.26
C THR A 136 3.92 12.87 -0.25
N ARG A 137 2.75 13.53 -0.15
CA ARG A 137 1.66 13.05 0.71
C ARG A 137 1.16 11.67 0.26
N ASN A 138 1.05 11.45 -1.04
CA ASN A 138 0.60 10.18 -1.60
C ASN A 138 1.65 9.08 -1.35
N ALA A 139 2.93 9.38 -1.53
CA ALA A 139 4.05 8.49 -1.22
C ALA A 139 4.08 8.10 0.28
N VAL A 140 3.96 9.07 1.19
CA VAL A 140 3.89 8.79 2.64
C VAL A 140 2.73 7.87 2.99
N LYS A 141 1.57 8.07 2.35
CA LYS A 141 0.40 7.24 2.58
C LYS A 141 0.56 5.81 2.08
N ILE A 142 1.20 5.64 0.93
CA ILE A 142 1.57 4.32 0.37
C ILE A 142 2.55 3.62 1.32
N TYR A 143 3.62 4.33 1.74
CA TYR A 143 4.59 3.81 2.69
C TYR A 143 3.94 3.38 4.02
N GLU A 144 3.03 4.20 4.58
CA GLU A 144 2.34 3.87 5.83
C GLU A 144 1.41 2.66 5.67
N LEU A 145 0.70 2.52 4.55
CA LEU A 145 -0.13 1.35 4.29
C LEU A 145 0.70 0.07 4.27
N PHE A 146 1.72 0.03 3.42
CA PHE A 146 2.54 -1.16 3.20
C PHE A 146 3.54 -1.42 4.32
N GLY A 147 3.87 -0.40 5.13
CA GLY A 147 4.54 -0.59 6.41
C GLY A 147 3.70 -1.37 7.42
N GLU A 148 2.37 -1.24 7.36
CA GLU A 148 1.43 -1.94 8.26
C GLU A 148 0.98 -3.30 7.75
N ILE A 149 0.75 -3.46 6.44
CA ILE A 149 0.28 -4.72 5.83
C ILE A 149 1.40 -5.58 5.22
N GLY A 150 2.63 -5.06 5.20
CA GLY A 150 3.82 -5.74 4.69
C GLY A 150 4.28 -5.25 3.31
N LYS A 151 5.58 -4.96 3.18
CA LYS A 151 6.22 -4.57 1.91
C LYS A 151 6.10 -5.66 0.85
N ASP A 152 6.14 -6.94 1.24
CA ASP A 152 5.95 -8.06 0.33
C ASP A 152 4.60 -8.00 -0.39
N LYS A 153 3.55 -7.55 0.30
CA LYS A 153 2.23 -7.41 -0.30
C LYS A 153 2.22 -6.32 -1.36
N MET A 154 2.96 -5.23 -1.16
CA MET A 154 3.16 -4.19 -2.17
C MET A 154 3.78 -4.74 -3.47
N MET A 155 4.76 -5.63 -3.31
CA MET A 155 5.54 -6.17 -4.43
C MET A 155 4.74 -7.22 -5.22
N LYS A 156 3.95 -8.04 -4.52
CA LYS A 156 3.22 -9.18 -5.10
C LYS A 156 1.86 -8.83 -5.69
N THR A 157 1.35 -7.61 -5.47
CA THR A 157 -0.03 -7.26 -5.84
C THR A 157 -0.13 -6.17 -6.89
N ILE A 158 -1.25 -6.16 -7.61
CA ILE A 158 -1.57 -5.12 -8.59
C ILE A 158 -2.39 -4.02 -7.90
N TRP A 159 -1.74 -2.93 -7.54
CA TRP A 159 -2.42 -1.78 -6.95
C TRP A 159 -2.22 -0.50 -7.77
N ASN A 160 -3.23 0.36 -7.71
CA ASN A 160 -3.25 1.66 -8.37
C ASN A 160 -3.02 2.78 -7.36
N CYS A 161 -1.99 3.61 -7.60
CA CYS A 161 -1.72 4.79 -6.78
C CYS A 161 -2.98 5.65 -6.59
N ARG A 162 -3.77 5.87 -7.65
CA ARG A 162 -5.00 6.68 -7.59
C ARG A 162 -6.07 6.11 -6.66
N THR A 163 -6.11 4.78 -6.49
CA THR A 163 -7.06 4.14 -5.57
C THR A 163 -6.67 4.47 -4.13
N ILE A 164 -5.38 4.34 -3.81
CA ILE A 164 -4.84 4.74 -2.50
C ILE A 164 -5.02 6.24 -2.28
N GLU A 165 -4.71 7.10 -3.25
CA GLU A 165 -4.85 8.57 -3.15
C GLU A 165 -6.24 9.00 -2.69
N ARG A 166 -7.29 8.40 -3.25
CA ARG A 166 -8.70 8.74 -2.97
C ARG A 166 -9.23 8.29 -1.62
N CYS A 167 -8.53 7.39 -0.94
CA CYS A 167 -8.87 6.95 0.41
C CYS A 167 -8.69 8.12 1.40
N ASN A 168 -9.48 8.23 2.44
CA ASN A 168 -9.16 9.12 3.56
C ASN A 168 -8.39 8.32 4.64
N LYS A 169 -8.07 8.94 5.78
CA LYS A 169 -7.37 8.23 6.87
C LYS A 169 -8.17 7.05 7.45
N GLN A 170 -9.49 7.20 7.58
CA GLN A 170 -10.38 6.16 8.08
C GLN A 170 -10.43 4.96 7.11
N ASP A 171 -10.51 5.24 5.81
CA ASP A 171 -10.47 4.22 4.76
C ASP A 171 -9.19 3.36 4.87
N MET A 172 -8.03 4.00 5.08
CA MET A 172 -6.75 3.30 5.25
C MET A 172 -6.72 2.43 6.51
N ILE A 173 -7.29 2.91 7.63
CA ILE A 173 -7.40 2.14 8.87
C ILE A 173 -8.23 0.88 8.65
N GLU A 174 -9.34 0.98 7.91
CA GLU A 174 -10.19 -0.17 7.58
C GLU A 174 -9.47 -1.21 6.72
N VAL A 175 -8.71 -0.78 5.71
CA VAL A 175 -7.88 -1.70 4.90
C VAL A 175 -6.82 -2.40 5.75
N VAL A 176 -6.11 -1.65 6.61
CA VAL A 176 -5.10 -2.23 7.50
C VAL A 176 -5.73 -3.24 8.45
N LYS A 177 -6.88 -2.90 9.04
CA LYS A 177 -7.61 -3.80 9.96
C LYS A 177 -7.99 -5.10 9.25
N TYR A 178 -8.54 -5.01 8.04
CA TYR A 178 -8.91 -6.19 7.26
C TYR A 178 -7.73 -7.16 7.07
N PHE A 179 -6.55 -6.65 6.68
CA PHE A 179 -5.38 -7.51 6.48
C PHE A 179 -4.77 -8.05 7.77
N LYS A 180 -4.80 -7.28 8.87
CA LYS A 180 -4.37 -7.78 10.19
C LYS A 180 -5.29 -8.90 10.69
N ASP A 181 -6.60 -8.74 10.52
CA ASP A 181 -7.59 -9.74 10.94
C ASP A 181 -7.45 -11.04 10.13
N LEU A 182 -7.07 -10.97 8.85
CA LEU A 182 -6.75 -12.14 8.03
C LEU A 182 -5.49 -12.88 8.54
N ASN A 183 -4.39 -12.15 8.74
CA ASN A 183 -3.14 -12.75 9.23
C ASN A 183 -3.31 -13.43 10.60
N ASN A 184 -4.11 -12.83 11.50
CA ASN A 184 -4.40 -13.41 12.81
C ASN A 184 -5.23 -14.71 12.71
N LYS A 185 -6.12 -14.83 11.73
CA LYS A 185 -6.89 -16.05 11.48
C LYS A 185 -6.01 -17.17 10.91
N GLU A 186 -5.03 -16.83 10.07
CA GLU A 186 -4.09 -17.81 9.50
C GLU A 186 -3.10 -18.35 10.53
N GLN A 187 -2.76 -17.56 11.56
CA GLN A 187 -1.85 -17.96 12.65
C GLN A 187 -2.56 -18.67 13.82
N GLY A 188 -3.89 -18.68 13.84
CA GLY A 188 -4.73 -19.27 14.88
C GLY A 188 -5.29 -20.66 14.57
N CYS A 189 -4.86 -21.30 13.47
CA CYS A 189 -5.23 -22.66 13.06
C CYS A 189 -4.06 -23.62 13.24
#